data_AF-A0A672V912-F1
#
_entry.id   AF-A0A672V912-F1
#
_cell.length_a   1.000
_cell.length_b   1.000
_cell.length_c   1.000
_cell.angle_alpha   90.00
_cell.angle_beta   90.00
_cell.angle_gamma   90.00
#
_symmetry.space_group_name_H-M   'P 1'
#
loop_
_entity.id
_entity.type
_entity.pdbx_description
1 polymer ?
#
loop_
_entity_poly.entity_id
_entity_poly.type
_entity_poly.pdbx_seq_one_letter_code
_entity_poly.pdbx_strand_id
1 'polypeptide(L)'
;SYGLKPIVELTSALKLEEPAANHNGGQLHFGVDGYMYLFTGDGGKAGDPFGTFGNAQNKSTFLGKVLRIDVDGRSSDGKPYRIPPDNPFVSDPKARPEVYAYGVRNMWRCAVDRGDPVTKKGRGRIFCGDVGQNRFEEVDVIVKGGNYGWRAKEGFECYDTRLCHNSSLDDILPIFAYGRSVGKSVTGGFVYRGCESPNLNGLYIFGDFMNGRLMALQEDEKRNKWQKQDICIGSTKTCAFPRMISSYSKFIISFAEDEAGELYFLSTSYPSAYAPHGSLYKFIDPARRAPPGKCKYKPIPVKTKSKRILFVPRASKLLETVLELLNEPSTTKPLKKTSTPTAATPAAASQKGKKTPSTKIKASTAKPAPSGKKRQKIKAEAKPHKPKQEEKVARLDRTTPASPLPKNKSSHLTRTKKLLPKKAALGKEKQERRKKGRLSSSS
;
A
#
# COMPACT_ATOMS: atom_id res chain seq x y z
N SER A 1 -23.57 -40.66 23.45
CA SER A 1 -23.30 -39.34 24.04
C SER A 1 -22.10 -38.71 23.35
N TYR A 2 -22.32 -37.97 22.26
CA TYR A 2 -21.25 -37.23 21.58
C TYR A 2 -21.12 -35.86 22.22
N GLY A 3 -20.08 -35.69 23.04
CA GLY A 3 -19.76 -34.43 23.70
C GLY A 3 -19.49 -33.34 22.66
N LEU A 4 -20.35 -32.31 22.67
CA LEU A 4 -20.14 -31.04 21.98
C LEU A 4 -18.80 -30.46 22.47
N LYS A 5 -17.81 -30.39 21.58
CA LYS A 5 -16.58 -29.62 21.80
C LYS A 5 -16.94 -28.14 21.96
N PRO A 6 -16.21 -27.38 22.80
CA PRO A 6 -16.64 -26.08 23.25
C PRO A 6 -16.88 -25.12 22.09
N ILE A 7 -18.02 -24.44 22.15
CA ILE A 7 -18.32 -23.21 21.44
C ILE A 7 -17.09 -22.30 21.66
N VAL A 8 -16.45 -21.87 20.58
CA VAL A 8 -15.48 -20.77 20.68
C VAL A 8 -16.27 -19.58 21.17
N GLU A 9 -16.13 -19.25 22.45
CA GLU A 9 -16.74 -18.07 23.03
C GLU A 9 -16.04 -16.85 22.40
N LEU A 10 -16.67 -16.29 21.36
CA LEU A 10 -16.19 -15.11 20.66
C LEU A 10 -16.30 -13.93 21.62
N THR A 11 -15.19 -13.58 22.27
CA THR A 11 -15.12 -12.35 23.06
C THR A 11 -14.80 -11.19 22.13
N SER A 12 -15.73 -10.25 21.99
CA SER A 12 -15.49 -9.01 21.24
C SER A 12 -14.47 -8.15 21.98
N ALA A 13 -13.32 -7.87 21.35
CA ALA A 13 -12.33 -6.96 21.93
C ALA A 13 -12.71 -5.50 21.71
N LEU A 14 -12.98 -5.12 20.46
CA LEU A 14 -13.39 -3.78 20.08
C LEU A 14 -14.56 -3.86 19.10
N LYS A 15 -15.55 -2.99 19.31
CA LYS A 15 -16.66 -2.79 18.39
C LYS A 15 -16.59 -1.36 17.85
N LEU A 16 -16.50 -1.24 16.53
CA LEU A 16 -16.47 0.03 15.81
C LEU A 16 -17.77 0.14 15.02
N GLU A 17 -18.46 1.27 15.18
CA GLU A 17 -19.68 1.55 14.41
C GLU A 17 -19.31 2.31 13.15
N GLU A 18 -19.59 1.72 11.99
CA GLU A 18 -19.29 2.30 10.67
C GLU A 18 -20.50 3.07 10.14
N PRO A 19 -20.42 4.40 9.95
CA PRO A 19 -21.53 5.22 9.52
C PRO A 19 -21.80 5.18 8.01
N ALA A 20 -20.96 4.51 7.22
CA ALA A 20 -21.15 4.28 5.79
C ALA A 20 -20.61 2.92 5.34
N ALA A 21 -20.82 2.59 4.06
CA ALA A 21 -20.48 1.29 3.48
C ALA A 21 -19.02 1.18 2.98
N ASN A 22 -18.20 2.20 3.21
CA ASN A 22 -16.83 2.30 2.69
C ASN A 22 -15.89 2.92 3.73
N HIS A 23 -14.58 2.78 3.48
CA HIS A 23 -13.48 3.24 4.33
C HIS A 23 -13.45 2.59 5.72
N ASN A 24 -13.47 1.26 5.74
CA ASN A 24 -13.45 0.52 7.00
C ASN A 24 -12.01 0.31 7.50
N GLY A 25 -11.02 0.31 6.59
CA GLY A 25 -9.68 -0.21 6.89
C GLY A 25 -9.78 -1.65 7.39
N GLY A 26 -9.23 -1.89 8.58
CA GLY A 26 -9.42 -3.13 9.35
C GLY A 26 -8.18 -4.02 9.44
N GLN A 27 -7.02 -3.55 8.98
CA GLN A 27 -5.81 -4.34 9.14
C GLN A 27 -5.40 -4.43 10.62
N LEU A 28 -4.97 -5.62 11.00
CA LEU A 28 -4.28 -5.89 12.26
C LEU A 28 -2.79 -6.14 12.01
N HIS A 29 -1.93 -5.64 12.89
CA HIS A 29 -0.50 -5.94 12.85
C HIS A 29 0.12 -5.87 14.25
N PHE A 30 1.07 -6.74 14.58
CA PHE A 30 1.85 -6.59 15.81
C PHE A 30 3.08 -5.72 15.57
N GLY A 31 3.32 -4.75 16.44
CA GLY A 31 4.54 -3.96 16.44
C GLY A 31 5.73 -4.75 17.00
N VAL A 32 6.93 -4.20 16.84
CA VAL A 32 8.14 -4.78 17.46
C VAL A 32 8.15 -4.61 18.99
N ASP A 33 7.25 -3.78 19.50
CA ASP A 33 6.98 -3.53 20.92
C ASP A 33 6.02 -4.55 21.55
N GLY A 34 5.49 -5.49 20.75
CA GLY A 34 4.62 -6.57 21.22
C GLY A 34 3.13 -6.21 21.30
N TYR A 35 2.76 -4.95 21.00
CA TYR A 35 1.36 -4.53 21.01
C TYR A 35 0.69 -4.76 19.65
N MET A 36 -0.64 -4.91 19.69
CA MET A 36 -1.45 -5.02 18.48
C MET A 36 -1.89 -3.63 18.01
N TYR A 37 -1.63 -3.36 16.74
CA TYR A 37 -2.06 -2.18 16.02
C TYR A 37 -3.26 -2.51 15.15
N LEU A 38 -4.23 -1.58 15.11
CA LEU A 38 -5.41 -1.65 14.25
C LEU A 38 -5.48 -0.38 13.42
N PHE A 39 -5.66 -0.51 12.11
CA PHE A 39 -5.70 0.60 11.17
C PHE A 39 -7.14 0.76 10.67
N THR A 40 -7.79 1.86 11.01
CA THR A 40 -9.22 2.07 10.74
C THR A 40 -9.40 3.24 9.78
N GLY A 41 -10.35 3.13 8.86
CA GLY A 41 -10.73 4.25 8.02
C GLY A 41 -11.71 5.19 8.72
N ASP A 42 -11.96 6.35 8.12
CA ASP A 42 -12.78 7.44 8.64
C ASP A 42 -14.28 7.13 8.73
N GLY A 43 -14.70 5.96 8.24
CA GLY A 43 -16.09 5.54 8.19
C GLY A 43 -16.88 6.05 6.98
N GLY A 44 -16.19 6.60 5.98
CA GLY A 44 -16.72 6.74 4.63
C GLY A 44 -17.33 8.09 4.29
N LYS A 45 -18.05 8.09 3.15
CA LYS A 45 -18.58 9.29 2.47
C LYS A 45 -17.49 10.26 2.00
N ALA A 46 -17.88 11.18 1.11
CA ALA A 46 -16.96 12.16 0.57
C ALA A 46 -16.62 13.22 1.63
N GLY A 47 -15.32 13.38 1.91
CA GLY A 47 -14.83 14.41 2.81
C GLY A 47 -15.25 14.23 4.27
N ASP A 48 -15.34 12.98 4.77
CA ASP A 48 -15.53 12.66 6.19
C ASP A 48 -16.53 13.61 6.90
N PRO A 49 -17.81 13.64 6.49
CA PRO A 49 -18.75 14.71 6.85
C PRO A 49 -19.23 14.65 8.31
N PHE A 50 -18.62 13.83 9.15
CA PHE A 50 -19.12 13.50 10.48
C PHE A 50 -18.67 14.52 11.53
N GLY A 51 -19.63 15.24 12.10
CA GLY A 51 -19.35 16.30 13.07
C GLY A 51 -18.63 17.52 12.47
N THR A 52 -18.07 18.36 13.33
CA THR A 52 -17.47 19.65 12.93
C THR A 52 -16.20 19.49 12.10
N PHE A 53 -15.35 18.53 12.45
CA PHE A 53 -14.00 18.35 11.87
C PHE A 53 -13.76 16.95 11.26
N GLY A 54 -14.78 16.09 11.19
CA GLY A 54 -14.65 14.72 10.70
C GLY A 54 -14.24 13.72 11.78
N ASN A 55 -14.55 12.45 11.54
CA ASN A 55 -14.11 11.33 12.37
C ASN A 55 -12.59 11.25 12.45
N ALA A 56 -11.87 11.48 11.35
CA ALA A 56 -10.42 11.33 11.30
C ALA A 56 -9.70 12.27 12.29
N GLN A 57 -10.16 13.52 12.41
CA GLN A 57 -9.67 14.49 13.41
C GLN A 57 -10.27 14.28 14.81
N ASN A 58 -11.39 13.56 14.93
CA ASN A 58 -12.03 13.29 16.22
C ASN A 58 -11.37 12.16 17.01
N LYS A 59 -10.53 12.51 18.00
CA LYS A 59 -9.87 11.54 18.90
C LYS A 59 -10.83 10.78 19.83
N SER A 60 -12.08 11.23 20.00
CA SER A 60 -13.08 10.53 20.83
C SER A 60 -13.71 9.32 20.14
N THR A 61 -13.42 9.10 18.85
CA THR A 61 -13.88 7.95 18.07
C THR A 61 -12.72 7.03 17.70
N PHE A 62 -13.05 5.84 17.19
CA PHE A 62 -12.08 4.86 16.69
C PHE A 62 -11.88 4.92 15.17
N LEU A 63 -12.56 5.83 14.46
CA LEU A 63 -12.54 5.92 13.00
C LEU A 63 -11.49 6.92 12.52
N GLY A 64 -10.78 6.58 11.46
CA GLY A 64 -9.67 7.36 10.91
C GLY A 64 -8.51 7.41 11.90
N LYS A 65 -8.15 6.24 12.46
CA LYS A 65 -7.13 6.09 13.51
C LYS A 65 -6.16 4.96 13.22
N VAL A 66 -4.99 5.08 13.84
CA VAL A 66 -4.18 3.92 14.21
C VAL A 66 -4.40 3.71 15.70
N LEU A 67 -4.96 2.56 16.06
CA LEU A 67 -5.16 2.15 17.46
C LEU A 67 -4.02 1.22 17.88
N ARG A 68 -3.66 1.24 19.16
CA ARG A 68 -2.63 0.37 19.76
C ARG A 68 -3.10 -0.16 21.11
N ILE A 69 -3.20 -1.48 21.22
CA ILE A 69 -3.71 -2.16 22.41
C ILE A 69 -2.82 -3.34 22.82
N ASP A 70 -2.89 -3.69 24.10
CA ASP A 70 -2.22 -4.86 24.68
C ASP A 70 -3.21 -6.02 24.82
N VAL A 71 -3.03 -7.04 23.99
CA VAL A 71 -3.92 -8.22 23.95
C VAL A 71 -3.47 -9.35 24.87
N ASP A 72 -2.31 -9.24 25.51
CA ASP A 72 -1.80 -10.27 26.43
C ASP A 72 -2.37 -10.11 27.85
N GLY A 73 -3.02 -8.98 28.12
CA GLY A 73 -3.65 -8.68 29.40
C GLY A 73 -5.14 -8.43 29.30
N ARG A 74 -5.83 -8.61 30.44
CA ARG A 74 -7.19 -8.10 30.65
C ARG A 74 -7.11 -6.79 31.42
N SER A 75 -7.97 -5.85 31.07
CA SER A 75 -8.13 -4.63 31.85
C SER A 75 -8.92 -4.91 33.14
N SER A 76 -8.71 -4.08 34.15
CA SER A 76 -9.43 -4.14 35.43
C SER A 76 -10.93 -3.90 35.28
N ASP A 77 -11.36 -3.22 34.20
CA ASP A 77 -12.77 -3.01 33.84
C ASP A 77 -13.39 -4.18 33.06
N GLY A 78 -12.69 -5.32 32.95
CA GLY A 78 -13.19 -6.54 32.31
C GLY A 78 -12.99 -6.61 30.80
N LYS A 79 -12.42 -5.57 30.15
CA LYS A 79 -12.09 -5.65 28.73
C LYS A 79 -11.03 -6.72 28.45
N PRO A 80 -11.08 -7.41 27.30
CA PRO A 80 -10.13 -8.47 26.95
C PRO A 80 -8.77 -7.95 26.46
N TYR A 81 -8.48 -6.66 26.65
CA TYR A 81 -7.22 -6.01 26.32
C TYR A 81 -6.92 -4.94 27.39
N ARG A 82 -5.67 -4.50 27.47
CA ARG A 82 -5.22 -3.32 28.24
C ARG A 82 -4.82 -2.19 27.31
N ILE A 83 -4.77 -0.99 27.87
CA ILE A 83 -4.16 0.18 27.23
C ILE A 83 -2.66 0.19 27.54
N PRO A 84 -1.78 0.23 26.54
CA PRO A 84 -0.35 0.49 26.77
C PRO A 84 -0.18 1.81 27.54
N PRO A 85 0.54 1.81 28.67
CA PRO A 85 0.65 2.99 29.54
C PRO A 85 1.34 4.18 28.85
N ASP A 86 2.11 3.90 27.80
CA ASP A 86 2.79 4.91 27.03
C ASP A 86 1.96 5.41 25.83
N ASN A 87 0.70 5.00 25.61
CA ASN A 87 -0.09 5.56 24.51
C ASN A 87 -0.19 7.10 24.62
N PRO A 88 -0.18 7.83 23.48
CA PRO A 88 0.01 9.28 23.47
C PRO A 88 -1.17 10.08 24.05
N PHE A 89 -2.36 9.49 24.13
CA PHE A 89 -3.57 10.19 24.56
C PHE A 89 -4.21 9.61 25.83
N VAL A 90 -3.47 8.81 26.61
CA VAL A 90 -4.00 8.18 27.84
C VAL A 90 -4.50 9.19 28.87
N SER A 91 -3.85 10.36 28.94
CA SER A 91 -4.21 11.43 29.87
C SER A 91 -5.19 12.47 29.30
N ASP A 92 -5.60 12.34 28.04
CA ASP A 92 -6.53 13.27 27.39
C ASP A 92 -7.98 12.78 27.57
N PRO A 93 -8.80 13.42 28.42
CA PRO A 93 -10.17 12.98 28.69
C PRO A 93 -11.10 13.10 27.46
N LYS A 94 -10.68 13.81 26.41
CA LYS A 94 -11.45 13.96 25.15
C LYS A 94 -11.02 12.96 24.08
N ALA A 95 -10.02 12.12 24.37
CA ALA A 95 -9.51 11.12 23.46
C ALA A 95 -9.82 9.70 23.95
N ARG A 96 -9.90 8.78 23.01
CA ARG A 96 -9.87 7.35 23.31
C ARG A 96 -8.43 6.94 23.65
N PRO A 97 -8.17 6.29 24.80
CA PRO A 97 -6.82 5.93 25.21
C PRO A 97 -6.17 4.88 24.28
N GLU A 98 -6.96 4.18 23.45
CA GLU A 98 -6.49 3.27 22.41
C GLU A 98 -5.79 3.99 21.24
N VAL A 99 -6.06 5.28 21.03
CA VAL A 99 -5.54 6.02 19.87
C VAL A 99 -4.03 6.18 19.98
N TYR A 100 -3.32 5.68 18.98
CA TYR A 100 -1.88 5.85 18.80
C TYR A 100 -1.56 6.96 17.81
N ALA A 101 -2.32 7.06 16.73
CA ALA A 101 -2.23 8.14 15.74
C ALA A 101 -3.60 8.39 15.09
N TYR A 102 -3.79 9.52 14.42
CA TYR A 102 -5.08 9.94 13.89
C TYR A 102 -4.96 10.78 12.63
N GLY A 103 -6.09 11.19 12.04
CA GLY A 103 -6.10 12.03 10.84
C GLY A 103 -5.83 11.25 9.56
N VAL A 104 -6.22 9.97 9.51
CA VAL A 104 -6.07 9.10 8.33
C VAL A 104 -7.43 8.89 7.66
N ARG A 105 -7.45 8.61 6.35
CA ARG A 105 -8.68 8.46 5.58
C ARG A 105 -9.13 7.02 5.48
N ASN A 106 -8.35 6.19 4.81
CA ASN A 106 -8.61 4.78 4.57
C ASN A 106 -7.29 4.03 4.32
N MET A 107 -6.51 3.87 5.39
CA MET A 107 -5.32 3.03 5.36
C MET A 107 -5.68 1.59 5.00
N TRP A 108 -5.11 1.09 3.90
CA TRP A 108 -5.40 -0.25 3.39
C TRP A 108 -4.38 -1.28 3.86
N ARG A 109 -3.15 -1.22 3.33
CA ARG A 109 -2.03 -2.06 3.79
C ARG A 109 -0.96 -1.23 4.48
N CYS A 110 -0.68 -1.64 5.71
CA CYS A 110 0.41 -1.23 6.55
C CYS A 110 1.38 -2.39 6.83
N ALA A 111 2.66 -2.08 7.00
CA ALA A 111 3.71 -3.04 7.30
C ALA A 111 4.69 -2.49 8.33
N VAL A 112 5.10 -3.35 9.26
CA VAL A 112 6.19 -3.06 10.20
C VAL A 112 7.50 -3.47 9.56
N ASP A 113 8.41 -2.51 9.37
CA ASP A 113 9.78 -2.78 8.91
C ASP A 113 10.50 -3.64 9.95
N ARG A 114 10.91 -4.86 9.58
CA ARG A 114 11.67 -5.76 10.47
C ARG A 114 13.07 -5.25 10.80
N GLY A 115 13.51 -4.26 10.02
CA GLY A 115 14.84 -3.67 10.02
C GLY A 115 15.82 -4.45 9.16
N ASP A 116 16.87 -3.76 8.75
CA ASP A 116 17.98 -4.38 8.04
C ASP A 116 18.53 -5.58 8.85
N PRO A 117 18.70 -6.77 8.23
CA PRO A 117 19.07 -7.98 8.96
C PRO A 117 20.39 -7.85 9.75
N VAL A 118 21.32 -7.02 9.27
CA VAL A 118 22.64 -6.82 9.86
C VAL A 118 22.64 -5.65 10.83
N THR A 119 22.26 -4.46 10.36
CA THR A 119 22.37 -3.20 11.12
C THR A 119 21.16 -2.91 12.01
N LYS A 120 20.06 -3.66 11.85
CA LYS A 120 18.75 -3.44 12.51
C LYS A 120 18.09 -2.10 12.20
N LYS A 121 18.68 -1.33 11.30
CA LYS A 121 18.20 -0.03 10.87
C LYS A 121 16.80 -0.11 10.28
N GLY A 122 15.95 0.83 10.69
CA GLY A 122 14.57 0.94 10.25
C GLY A 122 13.59 0.03 11.00
N ARG A 123 14.07 -0.85 11.89
CA ARG A 123 13.24 -1.77 12.67
C ARG A 123 12.14 -1.02 13.44
N GLY A 124 10.91 -1.50 13.31
CA GLY A 124 9.74 -1.00 14.04
C GLY A 124 9.00 0.16 13.38
N ARG A 125 9.52 0.73 12.29
CA ARG A 125 8.79 1.75 11.52
C ARG A 125 7.57 1.11 10.86
N ILE A 126 6.43 1.79 10.94
CA ILE A 126 5.18 1.34 10.33
C ILE A 126 4.96 2.16 9.07
N PHE A 127 4.91 1.52 7.91
CA PHE A 127 4.57 2.15 6.64
C PHE A 127 3.14 1.82 6.29
N CYS A 128 2.37 2.77 5.77
CA CYS A 128 0.98 2.58 5.37
C CYS A 128 0.71 3.19 4.00
N GLY A 129 -0.12 2.55 3.20
CA GLY A 129 -0.79 3.21 2.07
C GLY A 129 -2.16 3.74 2.49
N ASP A 130 -2.41 5.03 2.33
CA ASP A 130 -3.69 5.69 2.63
C ASP A 130 -4.38 6.15 1.33
N VAL A 131 -5.59 5.62 1.10
CA VAL A 131 -6.37 5.91 -0.10
C VAL A 131 -7.03 7.28 0.04
N GLY A 132 -6.62 8.24 -0.78
CA GLY A 132 -7.17 9.59 -0.76
C GLY A 132 -8.54 9.72 -1.41
N GLN A 133 -9.11 10.92 -1.34
CA GLN A 133 -10.47 11.24 -1.79
C GLN A 133 -10.61 11.32 -3.31
N ASN A 134 -9.92 12.28 -3.93
CA ASN A 134 -10.07 12.59 -5.36
C ASN A 134 -8.76 13.03 -6.03
N ARG A 135 -7.75 13.48 -5.28
CA ARG A 135 -6.54 14.11 -5.82
C ARG A 135 -5.32 13.23 -5.71
N PHE A 136 -5.05 12.71 -4.51
CA PHE A 136 -3.81 12.00 -4.22
C PHE A 136 -4.07 10.64 -3.60
N GLU A 137 -3.09 9.77 -3.76
CA GLU A 137 -2.87 8.59 -2.94
C GLU A 137 -1.61 8.83 -2.11
N GLU A 138 -1.54 8.26 -0.91
CA GLU A 138 -0.52 8.60 0.09
C GLU A 138 0.23 7.37 0.59
N VAL A 139 1.51 7.58 0.92
CA VAL A 139 2.32 6.65 1.70
C VAL A 139 2.84 7.39 2.92
N ASP A 140 2.58 6.83 4.09
CA ASP A 140 2.90 7.42 5.39
C ASP A 140 3.83 6.53 6.21
N VAL A 141 4.62 7.17 7.08
CA VAL A 141 5.36 6.48 8.15
C VAL A 141 4.72 6.84 9.48
N ILE A 142 4.11 5.86 10.13
CA ILE A 142 3.29 6.10 11.32
C ILE A 142 4.16 6.31 12.56
N VAL A 143 3.99 7.47 13.19
CA VAL A 143 4.62 7.84 14.46
C VAL A 143 3.59 8.04 15.58
N LYS A 144 4.05 7.88 16.81
CA LYS A 144 3.28 8.04 18.04
C LYS A 144 2.74 9.46 18.17
N GLY A 145 1.42 9.58 18.31
CA GLY A 145 0.71 10.86 18.46
C GLY A 145 0.50 11.62 17.15
N GLY A 146 0.96 11.07 16.01
CA GLY A 146 0.92 11.77 14.72
C GLY A 146 -0.50 12.06 14.23
N ASN A 147 -0.68 13.23 13.64
CA ASN A 147 -1.86 13.64 12.89
C ASN A 147 -1.55 13.61 11.39
N TYR A 148 -2.20 12.77 10.57
CA TYR A 148 -1.95 12.73 9.11
C TYR A 148 -2.86 13.68 8.32
N GLY A 149 -3.52 14.60 9.03
CA GLY A 149 -4.14 15.78 8.43
C GLY A 149 -5.49 15.55 7.77
N TRP A 150 -5.93 14.32 7.46
CA TRP A 150 -7.27 14.10 6.91
C TRP A 150 -8.36 14.47 7.95
N ARG A 151 -9.40 15.23 7.61
CA ARG A 151 -9.80 15.72 6.27
C ARG A 151 -9.34 17.13 5.90
N ALA A 152 -8.44 17.75 6.66
CA ALA A 152 -7.91 19.07 6.35
C ALA A 152 -7.00 19.04 5.10
N LYS A 153 -6.15 18.02 4.96
CA LYS A 153 -5.26 17.82 3.82
C LYS A 153 -5.51 16.51 3.08
N GLU A 154 -5.13 16.50 1.80
CA GLU A 154 -5.05 15.32 0.93
C GLU A 154 -3.73 15.44 0.15
N GLY A 155 -2.80 14.52 0.41
CA GLY A 155 -1.42 14.60 -0.05
C GLY A 155 -0.70 15.82 0.51
N PHE A 156 -0.11 16.61 -0.37
CA PHE A 156 0.57 17.87 -0.01
C PHE A 156 -0.33 19.10 -0.11
N GLU A 157 -1.64 18.92 -0.35
CA GLU A 157 -2.59 20.01 -0.62
C GLU A 157 -3.68 20.12 0.43
N CYS A 158 -4.23 21.33 0.57
CA CYS A 158 -5.45 21.55 1.34
C CYS A 158 -6.66 20.91 0.64
N TYR A 159 -7.42 20.12 1.42
CA TYR A 159 -8.72 19.59 1.03
C TYR A 159 -9.86 20.45 1.60
N ASP A 160 -10.00 20.50 2.93
CA ASP A 160 -10.93 21.40 3.61
C ASP A 160 -10.20 22.69 3.95
N THR A 161 -10.41 23.73 3.13
CA THR A 161 -9.69 25.02 3.26
C THR A 161 -9.88 25.67 4.62
N ARG A 162 -11.01 25.44 5.29
CA ARG A 162 -11.25 26.00 6.63
C ARG A 162 -10.42 25.30 7.69
N LEU A 163 -10.28 23.97 7.59
CA LEU A 163 -9.47 23.19 8.54
C LEU A 163 -7.97 23.28 8.23
N CYS A 164 -7.59 23.31 6.95
CA CYS A 164 -6.19 23.27 6.51
C CYS A 164 -5.37 24.48 6.95
N HIS A 165 -6.00 25.66 7.08
CA HIS A 165 -5.32 26.87 7.53
C HIS A 165 -5.23 27.00 9.05
N ASN A 166 -5.70 26.00 9.80
CA ASN A 166 -5.51 25.95 11.24
C ASN A 166 -4.04 25.60 11.57
N SER A 167 -3.29 26.59 12.06
CA SER A 167 -1.88 26.41 12.46
C SER A 167 -1.68 25.43 13.62
N SER A 168 -2.74 25.09 14.36
CA SER A 168 -2.70 24.12 15.46
C SER A 168 -2.96 22.68 15.00
N LEU A 169 -3.08 22.42 13.70
CA LEU A 169 -3.33 21.07 13.18
C LEU A 169 -2.14 20.12 13.43
N ASP A 170 -0.91 20.65 13.40
CA ASP A 170 0.34 19.91 13.60
C ASP A 170 0.39 18.60 12.79
N ASP A 171 0.05 18.72 11.50
CA ASP A 171 -0.07 17.57 10.62
C ASP A 171 1.29 17.12 10.06
N ILE A 172 1.42 15.80 9.93
CA ILE A 172 2.54 15.11 9.32
C ILE A 172 2.14 14.80 7.88
N LEU A 173 2.86 15.41 6.95
CA LEU A 173 2.67 15.16 5.51
C LEU A 173 3.20 13.78 5.12
N PRO A 174 2.63 13.15 4.08
CA PRO A 174 3.04 11.84 3.63
C PRO A 174 4.49 11.85 3.14
N ILE A 175 5.20 10.72 3.32
CA ILE A 175 6.55 10.57 2.77
C ILE A 175 6.55 10.52 1.25
N PHE A 176 5.42 10.16 0.65
CA PHE A 176 5.18 10.21 -0.78
C PHE A 176 3.69 10.32 -1.08
N ALA A 177 3.34 11.15 -2.06
CA ALA A 177 1.98 11.21 -2.59
C ALA A 177 2.00 11.23 -4.12
N TYR A 178 1.00 10.62 -4.75
CA TYR A 178 0.88 10.61 -6.21
C TYR A 178 -0.55 10.88 -6.69
N GLY A 179 -0.65 11.62 -7.78
CA GLY A 179 -1.95 12.06 -8.31
C GLY A 179 -2.68 10.99 -9.14
N ARG A 180 -3.93 11.29 -9.50
CA ARG A 180 -4.81 10.38 -10.26
C ARG A 180 -4.33 9.97 -11.66
N SER A 181 -3.34 10.67 -12.22
CA SER A 181 -2.67 10.29 -13.47
C SER A 181 -1.71 9.11 -13.30
N VAL A 182 -1.22 8.87 -12.07
CA VAL A 182 -0.26 7.80 -11.74
C VAL A 182 -0.96 6.54 -11.24
N GLY A 183 -2.03 6.68 -10.46
CA GLY A 183 -2.85 5.58 -9.92
C GLY A 183 -4.11 6.12 -9.24
N LYS A 184 -4.94 5.26 -8.64
CA LYS A 184 -6.25 5.66 -8.08
C LYS A 184 -6.62 5.01 -6.75
N SER A 185 -5.82 4.07 -6.27
CA SER A 185 -6.06 3.39 -5.01
C SER A 185 -4.78 2.72 -4.60
N VAL A 186 -4.00 3.39 -3.74
CA VAL A 186 -2.80 2.78 -3.18
C VAL A 186 -3.19 1.55 -2.37
N THR A 187 -2.61 0.41 -2.72
CA THR A 187 -2.80 -0.82 -1.94
C THR A 187 -1.95 -0.78 -0.68
N GLY A 188 -0.84 -0.05 -0.68
CA GLY A 188 0.22 -0.13 0.33
C GLY A 188 1.25 -1.22 -0.01
N GLY A 189 2.11 -1.58 0.94
CA GLY A 189 3.30 -2.35 0.62
C GLY A 189 4.10 -2.85 1.82
N PHE A 190 5.35 -3.29 1.57
CA PHE A 190 6.32 -3.76 2.56
C PHE A 190 7.71 -3.24 2.27
N VAL A 191 8.50 -3.03 3.33
CA VAL A 191 9.95 -2.88 3.18
C VAL A 191 10.55 -4.26 2.93
N TYR A 192 11.22 -4.46 1.79
CA TYR A 192 11.86 -5.74 1.50
C TYR A 192 13.05 -5.96 2.43
N ARG A 193 13.03 -7.06 3.19
CA ARG A 193 14.09 -7.49 4.11
C ARG A 193 14.54 -8.94 3.88
N GLY A 194 14.12 -9.52 2.77
CA GLY A 194 14.50 -10.87 2.33
C GLY A 194 15.97 -10.98 1.97
N CYS A 195 16.44 -12.22 1.88
CA CYS A 195 17.82 -12.53 1.56
C CYS A 195 18.01 -12.85 0.07
N GLU A 196 16.99 -13.39 -0.61
CA GLU A 196 17.11 -13.92 -1.97
C GLU A 196 17.40 -12.83 -3.01
N SER A 197 16.89 -11.61 -2.79
CA SER A 197 17.02 -10.46 -3.70
C SER A 197 17.67 -9.25 -3.00
N PRO A 198 19.00 -9.26 -2.74
CA PRO A 198 19.68 -8.19 -1.99
C PRO A 198 19.54 -6.78 -2.57
N ASN A 199 19.33 -6.66 -3.89
CA ASN A 199 19.13 -5.38 -4.58
C ASN A 199 17.81 -4.70 -4.19
N LEU A 200 16.87 -5.44 -3.59
CA LEU A 200 15.61 -4.90 -3.11
C LEU A 200 15.68 -4.48 -1.63
N ASN A 201 16.74 -4.86 -0.89
CA ASN A 201 16.82 -4.63 0.56
C ASN A 201 16.66 -3.15 0.92
N GLY A 202 15.71 -2.87 1.81
CA GLY A 202 15.40 -1.53 2.30
C GLY A 202 14.50 -0.69 1.40
N LEU A 203 14.10 -1.19 0.23
CA LEU A 203 13.06 -0.53 -0.58
C LEU A 203 11.69 -0.79 0.03
N TYR A 204 10.89 0.26 0.21
CA TYR A 204 9.46 0.11 0.47
C TYR A 204 8.75 -0.13 -0.85
N ILE A 205 8.37 -1.39 -1.11
CA ILE A 205 7.72 -1.84 -2.34
C ILE A 205 6.21 -1.84 -2.12
N PHE A 206 5.49 -1.10 -2.97
CA PHE A 206 4.04 -0.91 -2.88
C PHE A 206 3.39 -0.92 -4.25
N GLY A 207 2.07 -1.01 -4.29
CA GLY A 207 1.32 -1.08 -5.53
C GLY A 207 0.05 -0.23 -5.53
N ASP A 208 -0.50 -0.03 -6.72
CA ASP A 208 -1.81 0.57 -6.94
C ASP A 208 -2.81 -0.47 -7.43
N PHE A 209 -3.95 -0.55 -6.77
CA PHE A 209 -4.99 -1.53 -7.05
C PHE A 209 -5.61 -1.36 -8.44
N MET A 210 -5.81 -0.12 -8.91
CA MET A 210 -6.62 0.12 -10.11
C MET A 210 -5.89 -0.09 -11.42
N ASN A 211 -4.56 0.05 -11.44
CA ASN A 211 -3.76 -0.13 -12.63
C ASN A 211 -2.66 -1.21 -12.51
N GLY A 212 -2.45 -1.75 -11.31
CA GLY A 212 -1.46 -2.79 -11.06
C GLY A 212 -0.03 -2.28 -11.06
N ARG A 213 0.22 -0.96 -11.03
CA ARG A 213 1.57 -0.42 -11.03
C ARG A 213 2.28 -0.80 -9.75
N LEU A 214 3.51 -1.31 -9.87
CA LEU A 214 4.42 -1.57 -8.76
C LEU A 214 5.47 -0.47 -8.69
N MET A 215 5.74 0.00 -7.47
CA MET A 215 6.61 1.15 -7.21
C MET A 215 7.44 0.87 -5.97
N ALA A 216 8.57 1.55 -5.85
CA ALA A 216 9.44 1.49 -4.69
C ALA A 216 9.73 2.91 -4.18
N LEU A 217 9.83 3.07 -2.86
CA LEU A 217 10.44 4.24 -2.24
C LEU A 217 11.77 3.83 -1.61
N GLN A 218 12.80 4.64 -1.85
CA GLN A 218 14.10 4.53 -1.21
C GLN A 218 14.37 5.77 -0.37
N GLU A 219 14.77 5.56 0.87
CA GLU A 219 15.12 6.64 1.79
C GLU A 219 16.52 7.18 1.45
N ASP A 220 16.60 8.48 1.21
CA ASP A 220 17.84 9.25 1.17
C ASP A 220 18.00 9.99 2.50
N GLU A 221 18.66 9.33 3.45
CA GLU A 221 18.83 9.84 4.81
C GLU A 221 19.62 11.14 4.87
N LYS A 222 20.59 11.31 3.98
CA LYS A 222 21.43 12.52 3.97
C LYS A 222 20.59 13.74 3.65
N ARG A 223 19.53 13.56 2.87
CA ARG A 223 18.60 14.63 2.46
C ARG A 223 17.28 14.62 3.23
N ASN A 224 17.07 13.62 4.08
CA ASN A 224 15.79 13.34 4.74
C ASN A 224 14.61 13.35 3.73
N LYS A 225 14.79 12.64 2.60
CA LYS A 225 13.81 12.57 1.51
C LYS A 225 13.61 11.14 1.04
N TRP A 226 12.44 10.88 0.47
CA TRP A 226 12.14 9.62 -0.18
C TRP A 226 12.18 9.78 -1.70
N GLN A 227 12.89 8.88 -2.35
CA GLN A 227 13.02 8.85 -3.80
C GLN A 227 12.14 7.73 -4.35
N LYS A 228 11.22 8.09 -5.25
CA LYS A 228 10.41 7.12 -5.97
C LYS A 228 11.23 6.44 -7.06
N GLN A 229 11.04 5.13 -7.20
CA GLN A 229 11.48 4.32 -8.32
C GLN A 229 10.28 3.50 -8.83
N ASP A 230 10.22 3.25 -10.14
CA ASP A 230 9.25 2.31 -10.70
C ASP A 230 9.85 0.89 -10.67
N ILE A 231 9.05 -0.10 -10.29
CA ILE A 231 9.47 -1.51 -10.36
C ILE A 231 9.04 -2.06 -11.72
N CYS A 232 10.01 -2.21 -12.61
CA CYS A 232 9.80 -2.83 -13.91
C CYS A 232 9.73 -4.35 -13.76
N ILE A 233 8.61 -4.95 -14.13
CA ILE A 233 8.56 -6.41 -14.30
C ILE A 233 9.36 -6.77 -15.55
N GLY A 234 10.30 -7.71 -15.40
CA GLY A 234 11.22 -8.12 -16.45
C GLY A 234 10.50 -8.61 -17.70
N SER A 235 11.17 -8.58 -18.86
CA SER A 235 10.63 -9.13 -20.12
C SER A 235 10.71 -10.65 -20.14
N THR A 236 10.10 -11.30 -21.14
CA THR A 236 10.25 -12.75 -21.36
C THR A 236 11.72 -13.19 -21.48
N LYS A 237 12.59 -12.35 -22.05
CA LYS A 237 14.04 -12.58 -22.11
C LYS A 237 14.70 -12.50 -20.73
N THR A 238 14.27 -11.55 -19.90
CA THR A 238 14.83 -11.35 -18.54
C THR A 238 14.34 -12.45 -17.59
N CYS A 239 13.09 -12.89 -17.77
CA CYS A 239 12.43 -13.94 -17.00
C CYS A 239 12.58 -15.33 -17.67
N ALA A 240 13.65 -15.58 -18.43
CA ALA A 240 13.83 -16.82 -19.20
C ALA A 240 14.10 -18.07 -18.34
N PHE A 241 14.37 -17.91 -17.04
CA PHE A 241 14.57 -19.04 -16.13
C PHE A 241 13.23 -19.77 -15.86
N PRO A 242 13.23 -21.11 -15.75
CA PRO A 242 12.01 -21.86 -15.48
C PRO A 242 11.23 -21.31 -14.28
N ARG A 243 9.91 -21.19 -14.44
CA ARG A 243 8.94 -20.74 -13.42
C ARG A 243 8.99 -19.24 -13.07
N MET A 244 9.81 -18.44 -13.74
CA MET A 244 9.67 -16.98 -13.71
C MET A 244 8.62 -16.53 -14.72
N ILE A 245 7.94 -15.43 -14.42
CA ILE A 245 6.94 -14.82 -15.30
C ILE A 245 7.17 -13.32 -15.39
N SER A 246 6.77 -12.75 -16.53
CA SER A 246 6.90 -11.33 -16.84
C SER A 246 5.55 -10.58 -16.79
N SER A 247 4.49 -11.23 -16.31
CA SER A 247 3.14 -10.67 -16.30
C SER A 247 2.36 -11.16 -15.09
N TYR A 248 1.37 -10.37 -14.68
CA TYR A 248 0.51 -10.62 -13.53
C TYR A 248 -0.87 -9.99 -13.77
N SER A 249 -1.85 -10.37 -12.96
CA SER A 249 -3.19 -9.81 -13.10
C SER A 249 -3.24 -8.35 -12.65
N LYS A 250 -4.06 -7.54 -13.34
CA LYS A 250 -4.07 -6.09 -13.18
C LYS A 250 -4.33 -5.62 -11.75
N PHE A 251 -5.26 -6.21 -11.01
CA PHE A 251 -5.70 -5.64 -9.73
C PHE A 251 -4.88 -6.18 -8.57
N ILE A 252 -3.94 -5.39 -8.04
CA ILE A 252 -3.14 -5.75 -6.87
C ILE A 252 -3.97 -5.53 -5.60
N ILE A 253 -4.39 -6.63 -4.98
CA ILE A 253 -5.32 -6.59 -3.84
C ILE A 253 -4.62 -6.56 -2.48
N SER A 254 -3.39 -7.07 -2.42
CA SER A 254 -2.65 -7.18 -1.15
C SER A 254 -1.18 -7.51 -1.39
N PHE A 255 -0.36 -7.34 -0.35
CA PHE A 255 1.02 -7.79 -0.28
C PHE A 255 1.18 -8.84 0.83
N ALA A 256 2.28 -9.57 0.85
CA ALA A 256 2.63 -10.45 1.95
C ALA A 256 4.14 -10.58 2.07
N GLU A 257 4.59 -10.97 3.25
CA GLU A 257 5.97 -11.31 3.57
C GLU A 257 5.95 -12.72 4.17
N ASP A 258 6.87 -13.59 3.76
CA ASP A 258 7.06 -14.88 4.43
C ASP A 258 8.03 -14.77 5.61
N GLU A 259 8.24 -15.88 6.33
CA GLU A 259 9.11 -15.85 7.50
C GLU A 259 10.60 -15.58 7.15
N ALA A 260 11.00 -15.75 5.89
CA ALA A 260 12.35 -15.46 5.41
C ALA A 260 12.52 -13.98 5.00
N GLY A 261 11.44 -13.18 5.04
CA GLY A 261 11.43 -11.79 4.60
C GLY A 261 11.23 -11.62 3.10
N GLU A 262 10.95 -12.71 2.37
CA GLU A 262 10.66 -12.62 0.94
C GLU A 262 9.27 -12.06 0.71
N LEU A 263 9.15 -11.20 -0.29
CA LEU A 263 7.90 -10.51 -0.57
C LEU A 263 7.07 -11.20 -1.63
N TYR A 264 5.78 -11.09 -1.43
CA TYR A 264 4.75 -11.56 -2.34
C TYR A 264 3.71 -10.47 -2.54
N PHE A 265 2.99 -10.55 -3.65
CA PHE A 265 1.79 -9.77 -3.85
C PHE A 265 0.67 -10.64 -4.41
N LEU A 266 -0.55 -10.26 -4.07
CA LEU A 266 -1.77 -10.92 -4.51
C LEU A 266 -2.41 -10.06 -5.59
N SER A 267 -2.82 -10.67 -6.68
CA SER A 267 -3.64 -9.97 -7.68
C SER A 267 -4.76 -10.83 -8.25
N THR A 268 -5.75 -10.13 -8.81
CA THR A 268 -6.91 -10.72 -9.50
C THR A 268 -7.11 -10.03 -10.84
N SER A 269 -7.69 -10.75 -11.80
CA SER A 269 -8.14 -10.19 -13.07
C SER A 269 -9.50 -9.49 -12.93
N TYR A 270 -10.28 -9.83 -11.90
CA TYR A 270 -11.61 -9.30 -11.64
C TYR A 270 -11.76 -8.85 -10.16
N PRO A 271 -11.89 -7.53 -9.88
CA PRO A 271 -11.90 -6.98 -8.55
C PRO A 271 -13.28 -7.10 -7.91
N SER A 272 -13.66 -8.31 -7.51
CA SER A 272 -14.93 -8.58 -6.85
C SER A 272 -14.73 -9.46 -5.64
N ALA A 273 -15.50 -9.18 -4.58
CA ALA A 273 -15.57 -10.04 -3.40
C ALA A 273 -16.09 -11.46 -3.75
N TYR A 274 -16.74 -11.62 -4.90
CA TYR A 274 -17.25 -12.89 -5.41
C TYR A 274 -16.29 -13.56 -6.42
N ALA A 275 -15.13 -12.97 -6.69
CA ALA A 275 -14.15 -13.59 -7.60
C ALA A 275 -13.65 -14.91 -6.97
N PRO A 276 -13.84 -16.07 -7.62
CA PRO A 276 -13.52 -17.37 -7.01
C PRO A 276 -12.01 -17.65 -7.00
N HIS A 277 -11.22 -16.87 -7.73
CA HIS A 277 -9.80 -17.11 -7.94
C HIS A 277 -9.01 -15.80 -7.89
N GLY A 278 -7.81 -15.90 -7.33
CA GLY A 278 -6.76 -14.89 -7.35
C GLY A 278 -5.41 -15.60 -7.49
N SER A 279 -4.34 -14.82 -7.67
CA SER A 279 -2.99 -15.34 -7.84
C SER A 279 -2.04 -14.70 -6.83
N LEU A 280 -1.15 -15.51 -6.27
CA LEU A 280 -0.05 -15.09 -5.42
C LEU A 280 1.25 -15.15 -6.22
N TYR A 281 2.01 -14.06 -6.19
CA TYR A 281 3.27 -13.90 -6.91
C TYR A 281 4.39 -13.61 -5.93
N LYS A 282 5.54 -14.27 -6.08
CA LYS A 282 6.77 -13.98 -5.32
C LYS A 282 7.61 -12.99 -6.11
N PHE A 283 8.17 -11.98 -5.45
CA PHE A 283 9.19 -11.12 -6.06
C PHE A 283 10.50 -11.89 -6.21
N ILE A 284 11.07 -11.89 -7.42
CA ILE A 284 12.35 -12.55 -7.74
C ILE A 284 13.20 -11.55 -8.51
N ASP A 285 14.45 -11.35 -8.08
CA ASP A 285 15.45 -10.58 -8.81
C ASP A 285 16.07 -11.44 -9.94
N PRO A 286 15.77 -11.15 -11.22
CA PRO A 286 16.27 -11.94 -12.34
C PRO A 286 17.77 -11.74 -12.61
N ALA A 287 18.43 -10.76 -11.97
CA ALA A 287 19.88 -10.61 -12.05
C ALA A 287 20.64 -11.78 -11.40
N ARG A 288 19.93 -12.68 -10.69
CA ARG A 288 20.49 -13.87 -10.05
C ARG A 288 19.83 -15.14 -10.56
N ARG A 289 20.64 -16.16 -10.86
CA ARG A 289 20.16 -17.50 -11.25
C ARG A 289 19.68 -18.34 -10.04
N ALA A 290 20.14 -17.99 -8.84
CA ALA A 290 19.79 -18.67 -7.60
C ALA A 290 19.92 -17.72 -6.41
N PRO A 291 19.20 -17.97 -5.30
CA PRO A 291 19.44 -17.30 -4.02
C PRO A 291 20.93 -17.31 -3.64
N PRO A 292 21.46 -16.25 -3.00
CA PRO A 292 22.80 -16.28 -2.44
C PRO A 292 22.99 -17.49 -1.52
N GLY A 293 24.11 -18.23 -1.60
CA GLY A 293 24.33 -19.45 -0.79
C GLY A 293 24.31 -19.23 0.73
N LYS A 294 24.44 -17.98 1.18
CA LYS A 294 24.28 -17.54 2.57
C LYS A 294 22.81 -17.44 3.02
N CYS A 295 21.86 -17.43 2.08
CA CYS A 295 20.43 -17.40 2.36
C CYS A 295 19.96 -18.79 2.74
N LYS A 296 20.05 -19.08 4.04
CA LYS A 296 19.50 -20.29 4.63
C LYS A 296 18.41 -19.87 5.58
N TYR A 297 17.21 -20.37 5.35
CA TYR A 297 16.07 -20.17 6.22
C TYR A 297 15.52 -21.52 6.69
N LYS A 298 15.29 -21.64 8.00
CA LYS A 298 14.64 -22.81 8.58
C LYS A 298 13.28 -22.35 9.12
N PRO A 299 12.17 -22.72 8.46
CA PRO A 299 10.83 -22.36 8.90
C PRO A 299 10.56 -22.72 10.35
N ILE A 300 9.85 -21.84 11.05
CA ILE A 300 9.45 -22.10 12.42
C ILE A 300 8.30 -23.13 12.37
N PRO A 301 8.40 -24.24 13.11
CA PRO A 301 7.31 -25.21 13.13
C PRO A 301 6.04 -24.63 13.78
N VAL A 302 5.02 -24.32 12.98
CA VAL A 302 3.72 -23.83 13.49
C VAL A 302 2.76 -25.01 13.71
N LYS A 303 2.30 -25.24 14.94
CA LYS A 303 1.24 -26.22 15.18
C LYS A 303 -0.07 -25.71 14.57
N THR A 304 -0.50 -26.30 13.46
CA THR A 304 -1.77 -25.95 12.80
C THR A 304 -2.83 -26.99 13.13
N LYS A 305 -4.06 -26.56 13.40
CA LYS A 305 -5.22 -27.47 13.54
C LYS A 305 -5.65 -28.05 12.18
N SER A 306 -5.28 -27.40 11.08
CA SER A 306 -5.57 -27.80 9.70
C SER A 306 -4.36 -28.43 9.02
N LYS A 307 -4.62 -29.20 7.95
CA LYS A 307 -3.58 -29.67 7.03
C LYS A 307 -2.89 -28.46 6.39
N ARG A 308 -1.55 -28.44 6.42
CA ARG A 308 -0.78 -27.41 5.74
C ARG A 308 -0.89 -27.61 4.23
N ILE A 309 -1.18 -26.54 3.50
CA ILE A 309 -1.16 -26.55 2.04
C ILE A 309 0.22 -26.09 1.61
N LEU A 310 0.96 -26.96 0.92
CA LEU A 310 2.25 -26.58 0.36
C LEU A 310 2.02 -25.65 -0.83
N PHE A 311 2.62 -24.45 -0.78
CA PHE A 311 2.61 -23.57 -1.93
C PHE A 311 3.53 -24.13 -3.02
N VAL A 312 2.95 -24.45 -4.17
CA VAL A 312 3.70 -24.90 -5.35
C VAL A 312 3.44 -23.90 -6.48
N PRO A 313 4.46 -23.16 -6.96
CA PRO A 313 4.31 -22.29 -8.11
C PRO A 313 3.77 -23.05 -9.32
N ARG A 314 2.60 -22.62 -9.83
CA ARG A 314 1.86 -23.27 -10.93
C ARG A 314 2.21 -22.75 -12.32
N ALA A 315 3.11 -21.76 -12.43
CA ALA A 315 3.54 -21.23 -13.71
C ALA A 315 4.51 -22.23 -14.38
N SER A 316 3.99 -23.14 -15.18
CA SER A 316 4.75 -24.10 -16.01
C SER A 316 4.61 -23.86 -17.52
N LYS A 317 3.86 -22.84 -17.96
CA LYS A 317 3.55 -22.65 -19.38
C LYS A 317 4.65 -22.05 -20.26
N LEU A 318 5.77 -21.58 -19.71
CA LEU A 318 6.85 -21.04 -20.56
C LEU A 318 7.67 -22.16 -21.23
N LEU A 319 7.75 -23.35 -20.62
CA LEU A 319 8.57 -24.44 -21.17
C LEU A 319 7.93 -25.05 -22.43
N GLU A 320 6.61 -25.21 -22.44
CA GLU A 320 5.87 -25.70 -23.62
C GLU A 320 6.01 -24.73 -24.80
N THR A 321 5.82 -23.43 -24.58
CA THR A 321 5.93 -22.43 -25.66
C THR A 321 7.36 -22.23 -26.16
N VAL A 322 8.37 -22.33 -25.28
CA VAL A 322 9.78 -22.26 -25.70
C VAL A 322 10.21 -23.53 -26.43
N LEU A 323 9.73 -24.71 -26.01
CA LEU A 323 9.94 -25.96 -26.74
C LEU A 323 9.23 -25.94 -28.11
N GLU A 324 8.02 -25.40 -28.21
CA GLU A 324 7.32 -25.20 -29.49
C GLU A 324 8.07 -24.24 -30.40
N LEU A 325 8.57 -23.11 -29.89
CA LEU A 325 9.35 -22.14 -30.67
C LEU A 325 10.74 -22.65 -31.07
N LEU A 326 11.35 -23.56 -30.30
CA LEU A 326 12.61 -24.20 -30.64
C LEU A 326 12.45 -25.42 -31.58
N ASN A 327 11.24 -25.97 -31.68
CA ASN A 327 10.90 -27.10 -32.53
C ASN A 327 10.25 -26.72 -33.87
N GLU A 328 10.07 -25.42 -34.15
CA GLU A 328 9.65 -24.92 -35.48
C GLU A 328 10.78 -25.16 -36.50
N PRO A 329 10.63 -26.08 -37.49
CA PRO A 329 11.63 -26.25 -38.52
C PRO A 329 11.65 -25.02 -39.43
N SER A 330 12.84 -24.47 -39.67
CA SER A 330 13.05 -23.36 -40.60
C SER A 330 12.60 -23.75 -42.02
N THR A 331 11.39 -23.35 -42.41
CA THR A 331 10.96 -23.46 -43.81
C THR A 331 11.40 -22.22 -44.58
N THR A 332 12.67 -22.14 -44.93
CA THR A 332 13.10 -21.33 -46.09
C THR A 332 12.77 -22.12 -47.36
N LYS A 333 11.68 -21.75 -48.04
CA LYS A 333 11.49 -22.07 -49.47
C LYS A 333 11.83 -20.83 -50.31
N PRO A 334 12.58 -20.94 -51.42
CA PRO A 334 12.91 -19.80 -52.27
C PRO A 334 11.69 -19.33 -53.07
N LEU A 335 11.55 -18.01 -53.21
CA LEU A 335 10.60 -17.36 -54.12
C LEU A 335 10.85 -17.82 -55.56
N LYS A 336 9.87 -18.48 -56.20
CA LYS A 336 9.83 -18.62 -57.66
C LYS A 336 9.08 -17.43 -58.25
N LYS A 337 9.75 -16.70 -59.14
CA LYS A 337 9.18 -15.69 -60.03
C LYS A 337 8.27 -16.38 -61.05
N THR A 338 7.08 -15.84 -61.28
CA THR A 338 6.35 -16.06 -62.53
C THR A 338 5.53 -14.83 -62.90
N SER A 339 5.68 -14.46 -64.17
CA SER A 339 5.16 -13.32 -64.88
C SER A 339 3.66 -13.43 -65.21
N THR A 340 3.02 -12.27 -65.30
CA THR A 340 1.67 -12.04 -65.84
C THR A 340 1.54 -12.52 -67.30
N PRO A 341 0.31 -12.88 -67.71
CA PRO A 341 -0.25 -12.21 -68.89
C PRO A 341 -1.73 -11.81 -68.75
N THR A 342 -2.14 -10.99 -69.72
CA THR A 342 -3.27 -10.06 -69.76
C THR A 342 -4.58 -10.69 -70.28
N ALA A 343 -5.68 -10.05 -69.87
CA ALA A 343 -7.12 -10.14 -70.17
C ALA A 343 -7.70 -10.90 -71.40
N ALA A 344 -8.89 -11.48 -71.19
CA ALA A 344 -10.04 -11.45 -72.12
C ALA A 344 -11.38 -11.65 -71.37
N THR A 345 -12.40 -10.85 -71.73
CA THR A 345 -13.85 -10.97 -71.42
C THR A 345 -14.58 -11.19 -72.78
N PRO A 346 -15.91 -11.46 -72.92
CA PRO A 346 -17.01 -11.70 -71.97
C PRO A 346 -18.04 -12.82 -72.39
N ALA A 347 -19.09 -13.06 -71.59
CA ALA A 347 -20.53 -13.07 -72.00
C ALA A 347 -21.47 -13.74 -70.98
N ALA A 348 -22.70 -13.20 -70.91
CA ALA A 348 -23.77 -13.55 -69.99
C ALA A 348 -24.73 -14.62 -70.53
N ALA A 349 -25.40 -15.37 -69.63
CA ALA A 349 -26.76 -15.91 -69.84
C ALA A 349 -27.38 -16.40 -68.51
N SER A 350 -28.70 -16.43 -68.50
CA SER A 350 -29.65 -16.41 -67.37
C SER A 350 -30.44 -17.71 -67.25
N GLN A 351 -30.87 -18.12 -66.03
CA GLN A 351 -32.29 -18.33 -65.65
C GLN A 351 -32.55 -19.26 -64.43
N LYS A 352 -33.49 -18.81 -63.58
CA LYS A 352 -34.52 -19.53 -62.75
C LYS A 352 -34.05 -20.52 -61.67
N GLY A 353 -34.55 -20.58 -60.42
CA GLY A 353 -35.66 -19.95 -59.70
C GLY A 353 -36.45 -21.01 -58.89
N LYS A 354 -36.53 -20.91 -57.54
CA LYS A 354 -37.64 -21.46 -56.69
C LYS A 354 -37.59 -21.03 -55.19
N LYS A 355 -38.42 -20.03 -54.84
CA LYS A 355 -39.44 -19.88 -53.77
C LYS A 355 -39.34 -20.63 -52.40
N THR A 356 -39.13 -19.90 -51.27
CA THR A 356 -40.06 -19.48 -50.13
C THR A 356 -40.20 -20.45 -48.93
N PRO A 357 -40.69 -20.06 -47.70
CA PRO A 357 -41.26 -18.77 -47.24
C PRO A 357 -40.78 -18.22 -45.87
N SER A 358 -41.32 -17.04 -45.53
CA SER A 358 -41.22 -16.25 -44.29
C SER A 358 -42.53 -16.28 -43.45
N THR A 359 -42.47 -15.88 -42.17
CA THR A 359 -43.59 -15.34 -41.32
C THR A 359 -43.01 -14.83 -39.97
N LYS A 360 -43.01 -13.54 -39.63
CA LYS A 360 -44.02 -12.59 -39.05
C LYS A 360 -44.27 -12.65 -37.51
N ILE A 361 -43.82 -11.59 -36.83
CA ILE A 361 -44.49 -10.68 -35.84
C ILE A 361 -45.15 -11.24 -34.55
N LYS A 362 -44.81 -10.69 -33.36
CA LYS A 362 -45.76 -10.02 -32.41
C LYS A 362 -45.12 -9.39 -31.16
N ALA A 363 -45.72 -8.28 -30.73
CA ALA A 363 -45.53 -7.54 -29.48
C ALA A 363 -46.90 -7.33 -28.79
N SER A 364 -46.94 -7.22 -27.45
CA SER A 364 -48.03 -6.62 -26.61
C SER A 364 -47.56 -6.55 -25.13
N THR A 365 -47.27 -5.39 -24.53
CA THR A 365 -48.10 -4.45 -23.71
C THR A 365 -48.68 -4.95 -22.37
N ALA A 366 -48.30 -4.29 -21.26
CA ALA A 366 -49.18 -3.86 -20.15
C ALA A 366 -48.52 -2.76 -19.28
N LYS A 367 -49.33 -1.78 -18.85
CA LYS A 367 -49.06 -0.56 -18.01
C LYS A 367 -49.49 -0.85 -16.54
N PRO A 368 -49.21 -0.03 -15.49
CA PRO A 368 -49.66 1.38 -15.35
C PRO A 368 -48.72 2.36 -14.60
N ALA A 369 -49.13 3.64 -14.54
CA ALA A 369 -48.51 4.82 -13.87
C ALA A 369 -49.26 5.14 -12.53
N PRO A 370 -49.10 6.29 -11.78
CA PRO A 370 -48.23 7.48 -11.97
C PRO A 370 -47.63 8.14 -10.68
N SER A 371 -46.64 9.04 -10.85
CA SER A 371 -46.40 10.32 -10.10
C SER A 371 -45.08 10.92 -10.64
N GLY A 372 -44.79 12.22 -10.75
CA GLY A 372 -45.43 13.47 -10.39
C GLY A 372 -44.34 14.55 -10.21
N LYS A 373 -44.32 15.55 -11.10
CA LYS A 373 -43.73 16.91 -10.97
C LYS A 373 -42.21 17.20 -11.16
N LYS A 374 -41.99 17.94 -12.26
CA LYS A 374 -41.26 19.24 -12.44
C LYS A 374 -39.75 19.36 -12.11
N ARG A 375 -38.97 19.72 -13.14
CA ARG A 375 -37.82 20.64 -13.02
C ARG A 375 -37.82 21.65 -14.18
N GLN A 376 -37.66 22.92 -13.81
CA GLN A 376 -37.68 24.10 -14.69
C GLN A 376 -36.39 24.22 -15.51
N LYS A 377 -36.54 24.72 -16.75
CA LYS A 377 -35.49 25.24 -17.63
C LYS A 377 -35.22 26.71 -17.28
N ILE A 378 -33.95 27.09 -17.17
CA ILE A 378 -33.50 28.48 -17.37
C ILE A 378 -32.83 28.55 -18.74
N LYS A 379 -33.28 29.49 -19.57
CA LYS A 379 -32.78 29.77 -20.93
C LYS A 379 -31.45 30.51 -20.84
N ALA A 380 -30.49 30.09 -21.67
CA ALA A 380 -29.34 30.88 -22.06
C ALA A 380 -29.69 31.65 -23.35
N GLU A 381 -29.43 32.95 -23.37
CA GLU A 381 -29.39 33.76 -24.59
C GLU A 381 -27.93 33.93 -25.04
N ALA A 382 -27.71 33.76 -26.33
CA ALA A 382 -26.43 33.95 -27.00
C ALA A 382 -26.66 34.81 -28.24
N LYS A 383 -25.78 35.80 -28.47
CA LYS A 383 -25.40 36.35 -29.79
C LYS A 383 -24.22 37.36 -29.64
N PRO A 384 -23.49 37.72 -30.73
CA PRO A 384 -22.09 37.30 -30.91
C PRO A 384 -21.10 38.44 -31.30
N HIS A 385 -19.77 38.20 -31.29
CA HIS A 385 -18.88 38.64 -32.40
C HIS A 385 -17.40 38.16 -32.32
N LYS A 386 -16.97 37.64 -33.48
CA LYS A 386 -15.69 37.51 -34.23
C LYS A 386 -14.26 37.76 -33.65
N PRO A 387 -13.22 37.18 -34.34
CA PRO A 387 -11.87 36.89 -33.81
C PRO A 387 -10.73 37.75 -34.40
N LYS A 388 -9.54 37.64 -33.79
CA LYS A 388 -8.13 37.78 -34.29
C LYS A 388 -7.23 37.69 -33.02
N GLN A 389 -5.98 37.19 -32.98
CA GLN A 389 -4.91 37.04 -33.95
C GLN A 389 -3.83 36.09 -33.37
N GLU A 390 -3.08 35.40 -34.23
CA GLU A 390 -1.83 34.70 -33.92
C GLU A 390 -0.68 35.70 -33.73
N GLU A 391 0.30 35.42 -32.85
CA GLU A 391 1.73 35.56 -33.22
C GLU A 391 2.72 34.87 -32.26
N LYS A 392 3.55 34.02 -32.90
CA LYS A 392 5.01 33.83 -32.81
C LYS A 392 5.76 33.38 -31.55
N VAL A 393 6.46 32.27 -31.83
CA VAL A 393 7.64 31.64 -31.22
C VAL A 393 8.87 32.56 -31.23
N ALA A 394 9.68 32.50 -30.17
CA ALA A 394 11.11 32.78 -30.22
C ALA A 394 11.90 31.78 -29.33
N ARG A 395 12.83 31.06 -29.98
CA ARG A 395 13.95 30.30 -29.40
C ARG A 395 15.07 31.27 -29.04
N LEU A 396 15.83 30.96 -27.98
CA LEU A 396 17.25 31.32 -27.88
C LEU A 396 18.00 30.26 -27.05
N ASP A 397 19.16 29.89 -27.56
CA ASP A 397 19.99 28.75 -27.20
C ASP A 397 21.22 29.21 -26.39
N ARG A 398 21.63 28.37 -25.42
CA ARG A 398 23.02 28.00 -25.01
C ARG A 398 24.02 29.07 -24.49
N THR A 399 24.54 28.89 -23.25
CA THR A 399 25.95 28.54 -22.92
C THR A 399 26.26 28.61 -21.39
N THR A 400 26.98 27.60 -20.89
CA THR A 400 27.78 27.53 -19.63
C THR A 400 29.27 27.75 -19.97
N PRO A 401 30.21 28.14 -19.05
CA PRO A 401 30.66 27.34 -17.89
C PRO A 401 31.14 28.15 -16.63
N ALA A 402 31.70 27.44 -15.65
CA ALA A 402 31.78 27.77 -14.22
C ALA A 402 33.11 28.37 -13.66
N SER A 403 33.00 28.92 -12.41
CA SER A 403 33.97 29.07 -11.28
C SER A 403 35.01 30.23 -11.32
N PRO A 404 35.64 30.68 -10.19
CA PRO A 404 35.48 30.38 -8.74
C PRO A 404 35.40 31.62 -7.78
N LEU A 405 35.25 31.32 -6.46
CA LEU A 405 35.29 32.16 -5.23
C LEU A 405 36.21 33.41 -5.18
N PRO A 406 35.94 34.34 -4.23
CA PRO A 406 36.92 34.52 -3.15
C PRO A 406 36.36 34.68 -1.72
N LYS A 407 37.25 34.43 -0.75
CA LYS A 407 37.12 34.56 0.71
C LYS A 407 37.36 36.01 1.17
N ASN A 408 36.68 36.49 2.23
CA ASN A 408 37.31 36.92 3.50
C ASN A 408 36.31 37.53 4.52
N LYS A 409 36.50 37.11 5.80
CA LYS A 409 36.50 37.88 7.08
C LYS A 409 35.30 38.80 7.41
N SER A 410 34.85 39.02 8.64
CA SER A 410 35.15 38.63 10.02
C SER A 410 34.15 39.44 10.87
N SER A 411 33.49 38.85 11.87
CA SER A 411 33.20 39.59 13.11
C SER A 411 32.93 38.62 14.28
N HIS A 412 33.68 38.89 15.34
CA HIS A 412 33.60 38.28 16.66
C HIS A 412 32.29 38.63 17.36
N LEU A 413 31.69 37.66 18.07
CA LEU A 413 31.12 37.91 19.39
C LEU A 413 31.10 36.64 20.24
N THR A 414 31.80 36.75 21.37
CA THR A 414 32.03 35.82 22.46
C THR A 414 30.78 35.56 23.31
N ARG A 415 30.53 34.28 23.70
CA ARG A 415 30.01 33.94 25.05
C ARG A 415 30.23 32.46 25.44
N THR A 416 31.29 32.25 26.23
CA THR A 416 31.44 31.32 27.37
C THR A 416 30.75 29.95 27.39
N LYS A 417 31.56 28.88 27.23
CA LYS A 417 31.33 27.54 27.78
C LYS A 417 31.81 27.49 29.25
N LYS A 418 30.99 26.91 30.13
CA LYS A 418 31.37 26.53 31.50
C LYS A 418 31.55 25.01 31.57
N LEU A 419 32.78 24.57 31.81
CA LEU A 419 33.15 23.20 32.18
C LEU A 419 32.98 23.02 33.70
N LEU A 420 32.48 21.86 34.12
CA LEU A 420 32.52 21.36 35.50
C LEU A 420 33.54 20.20 35.59
N PRO A 421 34.34 20.10 36.67
CA PRO A 421 35.36 19.06 36.79
C PRO A 421 34.89 17.83 37.56
N LYS A 422 35.45 16.68 37.19
CA LYS A 422 35.47 15.43 37.97
C LYS A 422 36.47 15.53 39.13
N LYS A 423 36.18 14.88 40.26
CA LYS A 423 37.17 14.32 41.19
C LYS A 423 36.85 12.86 41.52
N ALA A 424 37.89 12.03 41.39
CA ALA A 424 38.11 10.69 41.95
C ALA A 424 38.45 10.83 43.46
N ALA A 425 38.65 9.82 44.33
CA ALA A 425 38.51 8.38 44.47
C ALA A 425 38.88 8.07 45.95
N LEU A 426 38.44 6.93 46.51
CA LEU A 426 38.94 6.16 47.68
C LEU A 426 37.82 5.15 48.03
N GLY A 427 37.98 3.86 48.27
CA GLY A 427 39.13 2.99 48.51
C GLY A 427 38.72 1.91 49.54
N LYS A 428 38.56 0.66 49.07
CA LYS A 428 38.68 -0.67 49.73
C LYS A 428 38.32 -0.88 51.22
N GLU A 429 37.51 -1.94 51.47
CA GLU A 429 37.75 -3.15 52.30
C GLU A 429 36.39 -3.87 52.55
N LYS A 430 36.20 -5.12 52.96
CA LYS A 430 36.78 -6.48 52.77
C LYS A 430 35.99 -7.38 53.76
N GLN A 431 35.45 -8.51 53.29
CA GLN A 431 35.09 -9.75 54.03
C GLN A 431 34.29 -9.73 55.36
N GLU A 432 33.09 -10.29 55.27
CA GLU A 432 32.70 -11.58 55.90
C GLU A 432 32.95 -11.80 57.41
N ARG A 433 31.86 -11.86 58.20
CA ARG A 433 31.67 -12.87 59.27
C ARG A 433 30.24 -12.92 59.85
N ARG A 434 29.63 -14.10 59.69
CA ARG A 434 28.93 -14.94 60.68
C ARG A 434 27.57 -14.52 61.29
N LYS A 435 26.60 -15.38 60.94
CA LYS A 435 25.75 -16.26 61.79
C LYS A 435 24.53 -15.70 62.54
N LYS A 436 23.48 -16.56 62.47
CA LYS A 436 22.20 -16.65 63.21
C LYS A 436 21.06 -15.82 62.60
N GLY A 437 19.90 -16.38 62.25
CA GLY A 437 19.34 -17.70 62.48
C GLY A 437 18.28 -18.07 61.43
N ARG A 438 18.18 -19.38 61.20
CA ARG A 438 17.14 -20.09 60.45
C ARG A 438 16.46 -20.99 61.49
N LEU A 439 15.13 -21.03 61.51
CA LEU A 439 14.25 -22.13 61.97
C LEU A 439 12.82 -21.62 61.65
N SER A 440 12.17 -22.05 60.57
CA SER A 440 11.59 -23.38 60.27
C SER A 440 10.12 -23.47 60.68
N SER A 441 9.26 -23.73 59.70
CA SER A 441 8.01 -24.47 59.92
C SER A 441 7.73 -25.29 58.65
N SER A 442 7.94 -26.59 58.75
CA SER A 442 7.33 -27.59 57.86
C SER A 442 6.71 -28.65 58.75
N SER A 443 5.46 -28.94 58.50
CA SER A 443 4.80 -30.22 58.76
C SER A 443 4.07 -30.58 57.49
#